data_AF-A0A925R903-F1
#
_entry.id   AF-A0A925R903-F1
#
_cell.length_a   1.000
_cell.length_b   1.000
_cell.length_c   1.000
_cell.angle_alpha   90.00
_cell.angle_beta   90.00
_cell.angle_gamma   90.00
#
_symmetry.space_group_name_H-M   'P 1'
#
loop_
_entity.id
_entity.type
_entity.pdbx_description
1 polymer ?
#
loop_
_entity_poly.entity_id
_entity_poly.type
_entity_poly.pdbx_seq_one_letter_code
_entity_poly.pdbx_strand_id
1 'polypeptide(L)'
;MKTDITQTLVDEHGLILRMVALLEKNAPRTAEGHYLQWQFYLDGIDFIRQYADRFHHAKEEDILFKALIDNGMPKEHSPVAAMLMEHDQGRSFVRAMESAVHEAQAGLTDNYQIIADNALGYAVLLRDHISKEDDILYPLAERVIPETMRTGILLGYKDAEEQVSPEFGERYQAIVKQYEQEL
;
A
#
# COMPACT_ATOMS: atom_id res chain seq x y z
N MET A 1 -9.20 -29.58 1.72
CA MET A 1 -8.35 -28.47 2.20
C MET A 1 -9.03 -27.20 1.72
N LYS A 2 -9.19 -26.20 2.58
CA LYS A 2 -9.84 -24.94 2.23
C LYS A 2 -8.88 -24.14 1.34
N THR A 3 -9.38 -23.57 0.26
CA THR A 3 -8.58 -22.72 -0.63
C THR A 3 -8.42 -21.35 0.03
N ASP A 4 -7.19 -20.93 0.31
CA ASP A 4 -6.89 -19.62 0.89
C ASP A 4 -7.03 -18.53 -0.19
N ILE A 5 -7.75 -17.46 0.15
CA ILE A 5 -8.05 -16.30 -0.73
C ILE A 5 -7.41 -15.01 -0.22
N THR A 6 -6.58 -15.06 0.81
CA THR A 6 -5.93 -13.89 1.42
C THR A 6 -4.42 -14.00 1.47
N GLN A 7 -3.84 -15.22 1.38
CA GLN A 7 -2.39 -15.43 1.44
C GLN A 7 -1.59 -14.56 0.46
N THR A 8 -2.08 -14.36 -0.78
CA THR A 8 -1.35 -13.54 -1.76
C THR A 8 -1.26 -12.07 -1.35
N LEU A 9 -2.28 -11.56 -0.66
CA LEU A 9 -2.32 -10.17 -0.19
C LEU A 9 -1.38 -9.97 1.00
N VAL A 10 -1.36 -10.94 1.92
CA VAL A 10 -0.41 -11.00 3.04
C VAL A 10 1.05 -11.04 2.54
N ASP A 11 1.32 -11.81 1.48
CA ASP A 11 2.66 -11.89 0.90
C ASP A 11 3.10 -10.53 0.30
N GLU A 12 2.17 -9.78 -0.28
CA GLU A 12 2.40 -8.44 -0.84
C GLU A 12 2.64 -7.38 0.24
N HIS A 13 1.93 -7.47 1.38
CA HIS A 13 2.19 -6.65 2.56
C HIS A 13 3.65 -6.69 2.99
N GLY A 14 4.31 -7.84 2.84
CA GLY A 14 5.72 -7.99 3.16
C GLY A 14 6.63 -6.99 2.42
N LEU A 15 6.37 -6.72 1.14
CA LEU A 15 7.16 -5.74 0.38
C LEU A 15 6.74 -4.30 0.71
N ILE A 16 5.45 -4.07 0.91
CA ILE A 16 4.88 -2.76 1.27
C ILE A 16 5.46 -2.28 2.60
N LEU A 17 5.46 -3.13 3.63
CA LEU A 17 5.99 -2.82 4.96
C LEU A 17 7.50 -2.49 4.94
N ARG A 18 8.26 -3.06 3.99
CA ARG A 18 9.68 -2.74 3.80
C ARG A 18 9.88 -1.33 3.24
N MET A 19 9.08 -0.93 2.25
CA MET A 19 9.09 0.46 1.76
C MET A 19 8.65 1.44 2.87
N VAL A 20 7.61 1.09 3.64
CA VAL A 20 7.17 1.90 4.80
C VAL A 20 8.30 2.10 5.80
N ALA A 21 9.06 1.04 6.14
CA ALA A 21 10.19 1.14 7.06
C ALA A 21 11.29 2.10 6.54
N LEU A 22 11.52 2.14 5.23
CA LEU A 22 12.46 3.09 4.62
C LEU A 22 11.99 4.54 4.77
N LEU A 23 10.70 4.80 4.54
CA LEU A 23 10.10 6.12 4.74
C LEU A 23 10.23 6.58 6.20
N GLU A 24 9.88 5.71 7.15
CA GLU A 24 10.00 5.98 8.60
C GLU A 24 11.43 6.32 9.02
N LYS A 25 12.42 5.61 8.47
CA LYS A 25 13.83 5.83 8.80
C LYS A 25 14.34 7.16 8.24
N ASN A 26 13.97 7.52 7.02
CA ASN A 26 14.55 8.68 6.33
C ASN A 26 13.79 9.99 6.53
N ALA A 27 12.50 9.93 6.87
CA ALA A 27 11.68 11.13 7.08
C ALA A 27 12.22 12.07 8.18
N PRO A 28 12.59 11.61 9.40
CA PRO A 28 13.16 12.49 10.42
C PRO A 28 14.46 13.16 9.98
N ARG A 29 15.33 12.40 9.30
CA ARG A 29 16.59 12.93 8.74
C ARG A 29 16.34 13.99 7.67
N THR A 30 15.25 13.83 6.91
CA THR A 30 14.83 14.81 5.90
C THR A 30 14.37 16.09 6.56
N ALA A 31 13.52 16.00 7.60
CA ALA A 31 13.09 17.16 8.38
C ALA A 31 14.28 17.97 8.95
N GLU A 32 15.35 17.29 9.36
CA GLU A 32 16.59 17.91 9.83
C GLU A 32 17.51 18.45 8.71
N GLY A 33 17.17 18.22 7.45
CA GLY A 33 17.99 18.59 6.29
C GLY A 33 19.19 17.66 6.04
N HIS A 34 19.25 16.51 6.71
CA HIS A 34 20.35 15.53 6.63
C HIS A 34 20.15 14.44 5.58
N TYR A 35 18.98 14.39 4.93
CA TYR A 35 18.67 13.43 3.87
C TYR A 35 17.84 14.10 2.76
N LEU A 36 18.52 14.60 1.73
CA LEU A 36 17.91 15.36 0.63
C LEU A 36 17.87 14.54 -0.68
N GLN A 37 17.63 13.23 -0.55
CA GLN A 37 17.56 12.31 -1.68
C GLN A 37 16.16 12.32 -2.29
N TRP A 38 15.87 13.30 -3.15
CA TRP A 38 14.53 13.43 -3.75
C TRP A 38 14.10 12.23 -4.58
N GLN A 39 15.06 11.56 -5.24
CA GLN A 39 14.78 10.35 -6.00
C GLN A 39 14.24 9.20 -5.13
N PHE A 40 14.72 9.08 -3.88
CA PHE A 40 14.19 8.10 -2.93
C PHE A 40 12.68 8.29 -2.71
N TYR A 41 12.25 9.54 -2.50
CA TYR A 41 10.83 9.83 -2.31
C TYR A 41 10.02 9.61 -3.58
N LEU A 42 10.54 10.02 -4.74
CA LEU A 42 9.85 9.82 -6.02
C LEU A 42 9.68 8.34 -6.36
N ASP A 43 10.71 7.52 -6.12
CA ASP A 43 10.63 6.07 -6.29
C ASP A 43 9.69 5.43 -5.27
N GLY A 44 9.69 5.90 -4.02
CA GLY A 44 8.73 5.49 -3.00
C GLY A 44 7.29 5.84 -3.37
N ILE A 45 7.05 7.02 -3.94
CA ILE A 45 5.74 7.46 -4.44
C ILE A 45 5.30 6.59 -5.63
N ASP A 46 6.18 6.28 -6.57
CA ASP A 46 5.89 5.35 -7.68
C ASP A 46 5.56 3.96 -7.14
N PHE A 47 6.36 3.43 -6.21
CA PHE A 47 6.08 2.17 -5.53
C PHE A 47 4.69 2.16 -4.89
N ILE A 48 4.35 3.19 -4.12
CA ILE A 48 3.05 3.25 -3.45
C ILE A 48 1.91 3.29 -4.48
N ARG A 49 2.02 4.12 -5.52
CA ARG A 49 0.95 4.27 -6.51
C ARG A 49 0.75 3.03 -7.36
N GLN A 50 1.82 2.37 -7.76
CA GLN A 50 1.72 1.27 -8.71
C GLN A 50 1.58 -0.07 -7.98
N TYR A 51 2.40 -0.32 -6.96
CA TYR A 51 2.42 -1.60 -6.25
C TYR A 51 1.40 -1.65 -5.12
N ALA A 52 1.44 -0.72 -4.17
CA ALA A 52 0.52 -0.76 -3.03
C ALA A 52 -0.92 -0.42 -3.44
N ASP A 53 -1.11 0.59 -4.29
CA ASP A 53 -2.44 1.10 -4.63
C ASP A 53 -3.03 0.38 -5.86
N ARG A 54 -2.48 0.60 -7.06
CA ARG A 54 -3.07 0.08 -8.31
C ARG A 54 -2.94 -1.42 -8.53
N PHE A 55 -2.17 -2.12 -7.71
CA PHE A 55 -1.98 -3.56 -7.82
C PHE A 55 -2.54 -4.28 -6.60
N HIS A 56 -2.07 -3.92 -5.40
CA HIS A 56 -2.52 -4.56 -4.17
C HIS A 56 -3.92 -4.08 -3.73
N HIS A 57 -4.12 -2.79 -3.43
CA HIS A 57 -5.46 -2.29 -3.05
C HIS A 57 -6.49 -2.52 -4.16
N ALA A 58 -6.11 -2.48 -5.44
CA ALA A 58 -7.04 -2.83 -6.53
C ALA A 58 -7.60 -4.25 -6.38
N LYS A 59 -6.79 -5.24 -5.97
CA LYS A 59 -7.27 -6.60 -5.68
C LYS A 59 -8.19 -6.61 -4.47
N GLU A 60 -7.95 -5.77 -3.49
CA GLU A 60 -8.83 -5.66 -2.33
C GLU A 60 -10.16 -5.00 -2.69
N GLU A 61 -10.12 -3.76 -3.19
CA GLU A 61 -11.29 -2.93 -3.49
C GLU A 61 -12.19 -3.58 -4.55
N ASP A 62 -11.63 -4.02 -5.67
CA ASP A 62 -12.41 -4.49 -6.82
C ASP A 62 -12.84 -5.95 -6.71
N ILE A 63 -12.16 -6.75 -5.87
CA ILE A 63 -12.36 -8.20 -5.81
C ILE A 63 -12.74 -8.66 -4.40
N LEU A 64 -11.86 -8.53 -3.41
CA LEU A 64 -12.11 -9.09 -2.07
C LEU A 64 -13.24 -8.36 -1.33
N PHE A 65 -13.15 -7.03 -1.25
CA PHE A 65 -14.12 -6.17 -0.57
C PHE A 65 -15.47 -6.23 -1.29
N LYS A 66 -15.44 -6.22 -2.62
CA LYS A 66 -16.63 -6.47 -3.43
C LYS A 66 -17.28 -7.82 -3.10
N ALA A 67 -16.49 -8.90 -3.01
CA ALA A 67 -17.01 -10.23 -2.65
C ALA A 67 -17.59 -10.27 -1.23
N LEU A 68 -16.97 -9.59 -0.26
CA LEU A 68 -17.51 -9.47 1.10
C LEU A 68 -18.88 -8.77 1.10
N ILE A 69 -19.00 -7.69 0.35
CA ILE A 69 -20.25 -6.92 0.21
C ILE A 69 -21.32 -7.76 -0.48
N ASP A 70 -20.98 -8.42 -1.59
CA ASP A 70 -21.91 -9.29 -2.33
C ASP A 70 -22.37 -10.49 -1.48
N ASN A 71 -21.55 -10.91 -0.52
CA ASN A 71 -21.86 -11.93 0.48
C ASN A 71 -22.57 -11.37 1.74
N GLY A 72 -23.07 -10.13 1.69
CA GLY A 72 -23.94 -9.54 2.71
C GLY A 72 -23.27 -8.63 3.73
N MET A 73 -21.98 -8.31 3.58
CA MET A 73 -21.36 -7.25 4.37
C MET A 73 -21.96 -5.88 3.99
N PRO A 74 -22.38 -5.05 4.97
CA PRO A 74 -22.84 -3.70 4.66
C PRO A 74 -21.77 -2.87 3.94
N LYS A 75 -22.18 -2.07 2.94
CA LYS A 75 -21.28 -1.13 2.25
C LYS A 75 -20.82 0.01 3.15
N GLU A 76 -21.71 0.46 4.02
CA GLU A 76 -21.47 1.55 4.97
C GLU A 76 -21.37 0.99 6.40
N HIS A 77 -20.66 1.71 7.27
CA HIS A 77 -20.51 1.34 8.68
C HIS A 77 -19.99 -0.10 8.89
N SER A 78 -19.07 -0.54 8.03
CA SER A 78 -18.48 -1.88 8.05
C SER A 78 -16.95 -1.81 8.11
N PRO A 79 -16.26 -2.94 8.39
CA PRO A 79 -14.80 -3.01 8.30
C PRO A 79 -14.28 -2.60 6.92
N VAL A 80 -14.94 -3.04 5.84
CA VAL A 80 -14.59 -2.64 4.45
C VAL A 80 -14.70 -1.13 4.25
N ALA A 81 -15.76 -0.49 4.79
CA ALA A 81 -15.90 0.96 4.70
C ALA A 81 -14.74 1.69 5.39
N ALA A 82 -14.27 1.19 6.53
CA ALA A 82 -13.10 1.74 7.22
C ALA A 82 -11.82 1.60 6.40
N MET A 83 -11.58 0.44 5.78
CA MET A 83 -10.39 0.21 4.93
C MET A 83 -10.38 1.14 3.72
N LEU A 84 -11.51 1.30 3.03
CA LEU A 84 -11.64 2.24 1.91
C LEU A 84 -11.33 3.69 2.29
N MET A 85 -11.79 4.12 3.47
CA MET A 85 -11.48 5.46 3.99
C MET A 85 -9.97 5.62 4.26
N GLU A 86 -9.33 4.58 4.79
CA GLU A 86 -7.88 4.57 5.03
C GLU A 86 -7.09 4.57 3.73
N HIS A 87 -7.52 3.84 2.69
CA HIS A 87 -6.90 3.93 1.35
C HIS A 87 -6.91 5.37 0.82
N ASP A 88 -8.06 6.05 0.92
CA ASP A 88 -8.19 7.44 0.46
C ASP A 88 -7.35 8.43 1.29
N GLN A 89 -7.21 8.18 2.59
CA GLN A 89 -6.31 8.93 3.45
C GLN A 89 -4.84 8.71 3.05
N GLY A 90 -4.44 7.46 2.80
CA GLY A 90 -3.11 7.09 2.29
C GLY A 90 -2.80 7.81 0.98
N ARG A 91 -3.74 7.76 0.02
CA ARG A 91 -3.66 8.49 -1.26
C ARG A 91 -3.49 10.00 -1.06
N SER A 92 -4.03 10.57 0.01
CA SER A 92 -3.89 12.00 0.34
C SER A 92 -2.49 12.35 0.84
N PHE A 93 -1.90 11.54 1.73
CA PHE A 93 -0.51 11.72 2.16
C PHE A 93 0.47 11.65 0.98
N VAL A 94 0.27 10.69 0.07
CA VAL A 94 1.13 10.52 -1.11
C VAL A 94 1.07 11.75 -2.02
N ARG A 95 -0.11 12.33 -2.27
CA ARG A 95 -0.26 13.55 -3.08
C ARG A 95 0.47 14.75 -2.46
N ALA A 96 0.30 14.95 -1.15
CA ALA A 96 0.94 16.06 -0.45
C ALA A 96 2.48 15.90 -0.38
N MET A 97 2.96 14.67 -0.15
CA MET A 97 4.39 14.34 -0.17
C MET A 97 5.00 14.62 -1.55
N GLU A 98 4.36 14.18 -2.64
CA GLU A 98 4.87 14.42 -4.01
C GLU A 98 4.97 15.91 -4.33
N SER A 99 3.93 16.69 -4.02
CA SER A 99 3.95 18.14 -4.24
C SER A 99 5.11 18.80 -3.51
N ALA A 100 5.33 18.43 -2.25
CA ALA A 100 6.41 18.97 -1.44
C ALA A 100 7.80 18.58 -1.97
N VAL A 101 7.97 17.33 -2.43
CA VAL A 101 9.22 16.86 -3.04
C VAL A 101 9.54 17.62 -4.32
N HIS A 102 8.55 17.88 -5.19
CA HIS A 102 8.79 18.65 -6.41
C HIS A 102 9.15 20.10 -6.14
N GLU A 103 8.51 20.76 -5.17
CA GLU A 103 8.85 22.13 -4.77
C GLU A 103 10.27 22.23 -4.19
N ALA A 104 10.65 21.26 -3.34
CA ALA A 104 12.01 21.15 -2.79
C ALA A 104 13.06 20.89 -3.87
N GLN A 105 12.79 19.95 -4.78
CA GLN A 105 13.67 19.63 -5.90
C GLN A 105 13.88 20.82 -6.84
N ALA A 106 12.85 21.65 -7.04
CA ALA A 106 12.91 22.86 -7.85
C ALA A 106 13.54 24.07 -7.12
N GLY A 107 13.88 23.93 -5.83
CA GLY A 107 14.45 25.01 -5.02
C GLY A 107 13.46 26.16 -4.74
N LEU A 108 12.16 25.91 -4.83
CA LEU A 108 11.11 26.92 -4.58
C LEU A 108 10.89 27.17 -3.09
N THR A 109 11.02 26.11 -2.29
CA THR A 109 10.91 26.09 -0.83
C THR A 109 11.60 24.82 -0.34
N ASP A 110 12.14 24.82 0.88
CA ASP A 110 12.75 23.61 1.43
C ASP A 110 11.68 22.53 1.68
N ASN A 111 10.52 22.87 2.25
CA ASN A 111 9.41 21.95 2.54
C ASN A 111 9.76 20.63 3.26
N TYR A 112 10.96 20.50 3.83
CA TYR A 112 11.44 19.24 4.40
C TYR A 112 10.53 18.66 5.48
N GLN A 113 9.96 19.52 6.31
CA GLN A 113 8.98 19.11 7.33
C GLN A 113 7.71 18.54 6.70
N ILE A 114 7.21 19.12 5.61
CA ILE A 114 6.00 18.64 4.92
C ILE A 114 6.26 17.27 4.29
N ILE A 115 7.43 17.07 3.68
CA ILE A 115 7.84 15.76 3.15
C ILE A 115 7.84 14.73 4.27
N ALA A 116 8.50 15.05 5.39
CA ALA A 116 8.64 14.16 6.53
C ALA A 116 7.28 13.83 7.19
N ASP A 117 6.43 14.83 7.42
CA ASP A 117 5.13 14.66 8.07
C ASP A 117 4.20 13.76 7.24
N ASN A 118 4.19 13.92 5.91
CA ASN A 118 3.37 13.08 5.03
C ASN A 118 3.94 11.67 4.89
N ALA A 119 5.26 11.50 4.82
CA ALA A 119 5.90 10.18 4.82
C ALA A 119 5.61 9.41 6.11
N LEU A 120 5.74 10.05 7.27
CA LEU A 120 5.43 9.46 8.57
C LEU A 120 3.94 9.22 8.76
N GLY A 121 3.09 10.15 8.32
CA GLY A 121 1.64 10.00 8.35
C GLY A 121 1.17 8.79 7.54
N TYR A 122 1.71 8.62 6.32
CA TYR A 122 1.47 7.45 5.50
C TYR A 122 1.96 6.17 6.18
N ALA A 123 3.18 6.17 6.73
CA ALA A 123 3.76 5.01 7.37
C ALA A 123 2.96 4.52 8.58
N VAL A 124 2.58 5.43 9.48
CA VAL A 124 1.77 5.11 10.67
C VAL A 124 0.41 4.56 10.26
N LEU A 125 -0.26 5.23 9.31
CA LEU A 125 -1.55 4.78 8.79
C LEU A 125 -1.43 3.36 8.22
N LEU A 126 -0.46 3.12 7.34
CA LEU A 126 -0.38 1.85 6.61
C LEU A 126 0.01 0.66 7.49
N ARG A 127 0.81 0.87 8.54
CA ARG A 127 1.09 -0.20 9.52
C ARG A 127 -0.17 -0.63 10.28
N ASP A 128 -0.95 0.35 10.74
CA ASP A 128 -2.20 0.09 11.47
C ASP A 128 -3.25 -0.53 10.53
N HIS A 129 -3.32 -0.04 9.30
CA HIS A 129 -4.15 -0.58 8.23
C HIS A 129 -3.85 -2.05 7.94
N ILE A 130 -2.60 -2.38 7.60
CA ILE A 130 -2.17 -3.76 7.30
C ILE A 130 -2.41 -4.70 8.49
N SER A 131 -2.20 -4.24 9.74
CA SER A 131 -2.51 -5.06 10.92
C SER A 131 -4.01 -5.35 11.03
N LYS A 132 -4.89 -4.39 10.76
CA LYS A 132 -6.34 -4.65 10.74
C LYS A 132 -6.71 -5.63 9.65
N GLU A 133 -6.03 -5.61 8.51
CA GLU A 133 -6.28 -6.53 7.43
C GLU A 133 -5.83 -7.96 7.78
N ASP A 134 -4.55 -8.12 8.07
CA ASP A 134 -3.92 -9.40 8.38
C ASP A 134 -4.54 -10.09 9.61
N ASP A 135 -4.82 -9.31 10.67
CA ASP A 135 -5.24 -9.87 11.97
C ASP A 135 -6.76 -9.95 12.13
N ILE A 136 -7.54 -9.17 11.35
CA ILE A 136 -8.99 -9.04 11.55
C ILE A 136 -9.78 -9.28 10.27
N LEU A 137 -9.58 -8.48 9.22
CA LEU A 137 -10.44 -8.50 8.04
C LEU A 137 -10.22 -9.76 7.20
N TYR A 138 -8.98 -10.16 6.95
CA TYR A 138 -8.65 -11.35 6.17
C TYR A 138 -9.10 -12.64 6.87
N PRO A 139 -8.85 -12.86 8.18
CA PRO A 139 -9.42 -14.01 8.91
C PRO A 139 -10.95 -14.02 8.89
N LEU A 140 -11.59 -12.85 8.96
CA LEU A 140 -13.04 -12.73 8.80
C LEU A 140 -13.47 -13.16 7.40
N ALA A 141 -12.82 -12.65 6.35
CA ALA A 141 -13.11 -12.97 4.97
C ALA A 141 -12.98 -14.46 4.70
N GLU A 142 -11.91 -15.07 5.19
CA GLU A 142 -11.73 -16.52 5.11
C GLU A 142 -12.91 -17.24 5.74
N ARG A 143 -13.34 -16.85 6.93
CA ARG A 143 -14.43 -17.53 7.64
C ARG A 143 -15.79 -17.39 6.96
N VAL A 144 -16.12 -16.22 6.40
CA VAL A 144 -17.49 -15.90 5.95
C VAL A 144 -17.71 -16.13 4.45
N ILE A 145 -16.67 -16.04 3.61
CA ILE A 145 -16.81 -16.25 2.17
C ILE A 145 -17.03 -17.75 1.90
N PRO A 146 -18.11 -18.13 1.19
CA PRO A 146 -18.39 -19.52 0.87
C PRO A 146 -17.42 -20.05 -0.20
N GLU A 147 -17.17 -21.36 -0.19
CA GLU A 147 -16.31 -22.04 -1.18
C GLU A 147 -16.68 -21.72 -2.63
N THR A 148 -17.97 -21.56 -2.92
CA THR A 148 -18.49 -21.27 -4.26
C THR A 148 -18.01 -19.93 -4.83
N MET A 149 -17.57 -18.99 -4.00
CA MET A 149 -17.05 -17.68 -4.43
C MET A 149 -15.52 -17.65 -4.56
N ARG A 150 -14.82 -18.54 -3.84
CA ARG A 150 -13.34 -18.50 -3.74
C ARG A 150 -12.63 -18.59 -5.09
N THR A 151 -13.09 -19.49 -5.96
CA THR A 151 -12.49 -19.64 -7.30
C THR A 151 -12.59 -18.36 -8.11
N GLY A 152 -13.70 -17.61 -8.01
CA GLY A 152 -13.86 -16.34 -8.71
C GLY A 152 -12.91 -15.26 -8.21
N ILE A 153 -12.69 -15.20 -6.88
CA ILE A 153 -11.76 -14.26 -6.26
C ILE A 153 -10.33 -14.52 -6.74
N LEU A 154 -9.87 -15.77 -6.69
CA LEU A 154 -8.52 -16.14 -7.12
C LEU A 154 -8.29 -15.91 -8.61
N LEU A 155 -9.30 -16.17 -9.44
CA LEU A 155 -9.21 -15.84 -10.87
C LEU A 155 -9.12 -14.33 -11.09
N GLY A 156 -9.88 -13.54 -10.33
CA GLY A 156 -9.78 -12.09 -10.37
C GLY A 156 -8.37 -11.59 -10.02
N TYR A 157 -7.74 -12.14 -8.97
CA TYR A 157 -6.37 -11.77 -8.61
C TYR A 157 -5.39 -12.12 -9.73
N LYS A 158 -5.52 -13.31 -10.32
CA LYS A 158 -4.70 -13.74 -11.44
C LYS A 158 -4.86 -12.84 -12.66
N ASP A 159 -6.10 -12.44 -12.97
CA ASP A 159 -6.38 -11.53 -14.09
C ASP A 159 -5.74 -10.15 -13.85
N ALA A 160 -5.76 -9.65 -12.60
CA ALA A 160 -5.10 -8.41 -12.21
C ALA A 160 -3.56 -8.52 -12.34
N GLU A 161 -2.98 -9.65 -11.96
CA GLU A 161 -1.56 -9.94 -12.12
C GLU A 161 -1.14 -10.04 -13.60
N GLU A 162 -2.01 -10.52 -14.47
CA GLU A 162 -1.75 -10.58 -15.91
C GLU A 162 -1.82 -9.20 -16.60
N GLN A 163 -2.40 -8.17 -15.96
CA GLN A 163 -2.41 -6.79 -16.48
C GLN A 163 -1.09 -6.05 -16.27
N VAL A 164 -0.19 -6.56 -15.42
CA VAL A 164 1.13 -5.97 -15.20
C VAL A 164 2.22 -6.72 -15.98
N SER A 165 3.36 -6.07 -16.20
CA SER A 165 4.50 -6.71 -16.88
C SER A 165 5.03 -7.91 -16.06
N PRO A 166 5.57 -8.96 -16.70
CA PRO A 166 6.19 -10.09 -16.00
C PRO A 166 7.24 -9.68 -14.97
N GLU A 167 7.96 -8.59 -15.23
CA GLU A 167 9.03 -8.06 -14.37
C GLU A 167 8.51 -7.09 -13.29
N PHE A 168 7.19 -6.91 -13.15
CA PHE A 168 6.60 -5.89 -12.27
C PHE A 168 6.99 -6.09 -10.80
N GLY A 169 6.83 -7.31 -10.29
CA GLY A 169 7.22 -7.66 -8.92
C GLY A 169 8.72 -7.54 -8.71
N GLU A 170 9.52 -8.03 -9.67
CA GLU A 170 10.99 -7.96 -9.60
C GLU A 170 11.51 -6.51 -9.58
N ARG A 171 10.90 -5.63 -10.39
CA ARG A 171 11.21 -4.20 -10.43
C ARG A 171 11.04 -3.57 -9.06
N TYR A 172 9.88 -3.72 -8.42
CA TYR A 172 9.64 -3.07 -7.13
C TYR A 172 10.43 -3.72 -5.99
N GLN A 173 10.67 -5.03 -6.04
CA GLN A 173 11.61 -5.67 -5.12
C GLN A 173 13.02 -5.10 -5.27
N ALA A 174 13.48 -4.83 -6.49
CA ALA A 174 14.80 -4.24 -6.74
C ALA A 174 14.87 -2.81 -6.20
N ILE A 175 13.85 -1.98 -6.43
CA ILE A 175 13.75 -0.62 -5.88
C ILE A 175 13.86 -0.63 -4.34
N VAL A 176 13.07 -1.47 -3.66
CA VAL A 176 13.13 -1.57 -2.19
C VAL A 176 14.51 -2.04 -1.73
N LYS A 177 15.07 -3.08 -2.36
CA LYS A 177 16.40 -3.62 -2.01
C LYS A 177 17.53 -2.61 -2.23
N GLN A 178 17.44 -1.78 -3.26
CA GLN A 178 18.42 -0.73 -3.51
C GLN A 178 18.52 0.20 -2.30
N TYR A 179 17.38 0.73 -1.84
CA TYR A 179 17.37 1.68 -0.72
C TYR A 179 17.67 1.04 0.63
N GLU A 180 17.35 -0.25 0.82
CA GLU A 180 17.80 -1.01 2.00
C GLU A 180 19.32 -1.16 2.09
N GLN A 181 20.05 -1.11 0.97
CA GLN A 181 21.52 -1.20 0.95
C GLN A 181 22.20 0.15 1.24
N GLU A 182 21.48 1.26 1.08
CA GLU A 182 21.96 2.62 1.36
C GLU A 182 21.88 2.97 2.86
N LEU A 183 21.44 2.02 3.69
CA LEU A 183 21.09 2.19 5.09
C LEU A 183 22.22 2.01 6.11
#